data_AF-A0A812V8R3-F1
#
_entry.id   AF-A0A812V8R3-F1
#
_cell.length_a   1.000
_cell.length_b   1.000
_cell.length_c   1.000
_cell.angle_alpha   90.00
_cell.angle_beta   90.00
_cell.angle_gamma   90.00
#
_symmetry.space_group_name_H-M   'P 1'
#
loop_
_entity.id
_entity.type
_entity.pdbx_description
1 polymer ?
#
loop_
_entity_poly.entity_id
_entity_poly.type
_entity_poly.pdbx_seq_one_letter_code
_entity_poly.pdbx_strand_id
1 'polypeptide(L)'
;MSAPRISWRSRLKCGAVRKQIGILLVGLLLLLPMSELTMFTAMKANATNFTPLTSSELASMVKSHLNLCKGAGAYKDGLEELLATTAHTTHKNWPATAEASQQLADIIAGPDDSVFQEVFKRVLTGGGWDNAVAAAASRKGDSKPWAVLVTGLNGIRKTSSLYEPWFSKVLAEAIGIDSNDSRIADLPCGANSFFRQLDFIVATLANEDFRKLYTITDVDEYAAAKEAIFARYRKVSEMVGLLLVREARKKKLNVMAETSGRDLAMYEYIDFAFPDGYNKLVIHFEINDVNFVEQSVAVRMQGEMAAGASALAQLEAGETPASSADLVEANAGGPYGPEVLRGVQAASNEVFQEVWGVDGKGGRPGWQMARIQVTAREDGDWTVKAHGSDTEHAFSPRP
;
A
#
# COMPACT_ATOMS: atom_id res chain seq x y z
N MET A 1 4.73 12.88 96.08
CA MET A 1 3.98 14.12 95.78
C MET A 1 3.71 14.15 94.29
N SER A 2 2.45 14.38 93.94
CA SER A 2 1.76 14.06 92.69
C SER A 2 2.19 14.91 91.49
N ALA A 3 2.30 14.26 90.33
CA ALA A 3 2.54 14.86 89.03
C ALA A 3 1.33 15.66 88.51
N PRO A 4 1.51 16.79 87.80
CA PRO A 4 0.44 17.46 87.06
C PRO A 4 0.27 16.88 85.66
N ARG A 5 -0.99 16.62 85.28
CA ARG A 5 -1.44 16.16 83.95
C ARG A 5 -1.35 17.30 82.93
N ILE A 6 -0.71 17.04 81.78
CA ILE A 6 -0.74 17.92 80.60
C ILE A 6 -1.96 17.56 79.74
N SER A 7 -2.78 18.57 79.42
CA SER A 7 -4.00 18.44 78.64
C SER A 7 -3.73 18.22 77.15
N TRP A 8 -4.41 17.23 76.58
CA TRP A 8 -4.50 16.99 75.15
C TRP A 8 -5.29 18.10 74.45
N ARG A 9 -4.63 19.01 73.74
CA ARG A 9 -5.22 19.83 72.64
C ARG A 9 -4.13 20.67 71.94
N SER A 10 -3.43 20.08 70.97
CA SER A 10 -2.77 20.83 69.86
C SER A 10 -2.12 19.88 68.84
N ARG A 11 -2.91 19.06 68.15
CA ARG A 11 -2.49 18.49 66.86
C ARG A 11 -3.69 18.46 65.92
N LEU A 12 -3.89 19.55 65.19
CA LEU A 12 -4.72 19.61 63.98
C LEU A 12 -4.49 20.99 63.35
N LYS A 13 -3.43 21.11 62.54
CA LYS A 13 -3.23 22.14 61.50
C LYS A 13 -1.89 21.89 60.79
N CYS A 14 -1.79 20.78 60.05
CA CYS A 14 -0.75 20.59 59.02
C CYS A 14 -1.07 19.46 58.02
N GLY A 15 -2.35 19.12 57.83
CA GLY A 15 -2.79 17.98 57.00
C GLY A 15 -3.53 18.33 55.72
N ALA A 16 -3.95 19.58 55.52
CA ALA A 16 -4.88 19.93 54.44
C ALA A 16 -4.22 20.50 53.17
N VAL A 17 -2.97 21.00 53.22
CA VAL A 17 -2.33 21.62 52.04
C VAL A 17 -1.57 20.61 51.16
N ARG A 18 -1.21 19.42 51.68
CA ARG A 18 -0.50 18.40 50.89
C ARG A 18 -1.40 17.50 50.04
N LYS A 19 -2.71 17.41 50.31
CA LYS A 19 -3.62 16.55 49.53
C LYS A 19 -4.16 17.21 48.25
N GLN A 20 -4.23 18.53 48.18
CA GLN A 20 -4.64 19.22 46.94
C GLN A 20 -3.50 19.39 45.93
N ILE A 21 -2.24 19.47 46.38
CA ILE A 21 -1.09 19.53 45.46
C ILE A 21 -0.75 18.14 44.89
N GLY A 22 -0.98 17.06 45.66
CA GLY A 22 -0.78 15.68 45.19
C GLY A 22 -1.80 15.21 44.14
N ILE A 23 -3.03 15.74 44.15
CA ILE A 23 -4.05 15.41 43.15
C ILE A 23 -3.87 16.26 41.88
N LEU A 24 -3.35 17.48 41.99
CA LEU A 24 -2.99 18.28 40.81
C LEU A 24 -1.75 17.73 40.08
N LEU A 25 -0.76 17.17 40.79
CA LEU A 25 0.45 16.60 40.14
C LEU A 25 0.23 15.22 39.52
N VAL A 26 -0.71 14.41 40.01
CA VAL A 26 -1.07 13.13 39.38
C VAL A 26 -1.97 13.35 38.14
N GLY A 27 -2.72 14.46 38.09
CA GLY A 27 -3.46 14.87 36.89
C GLY A 27 -2.61 15.54 35.81
N LEU A 28 -1.43 16.10 36.16
CA LEU A 28 -0.55 16.79 35.21
C LEU A 28 0.53 15.89 34.61
N LEU A 29 0.74 14.68 35.13
CA LEU A 29 1.68 13.69 34.58
C LEU A 29 1.09 12.83 33.44
N LEU A 30 -0.18 13.04 33.05
CA LEU A 30 -0.86 12.30 31.99
C LEU A 30 -0.84 12.99 30.61
N LEU A 31 -0.06 14.06 30.46
CA LEU A 31 0.12 14.80 29.20
C LEU A 31 1.59 14.86 28.78
N LEU A 32 2.37 13.82 29.09
CA LEU A 32 3.62 13.62 28.37
C LEU A 32 3.25 13.19 26.95
N PRO A 33 3.76 13.87 25.90
CA PRO A 33 3.53 13.44 24.53
C PRO A 33 4.00 11.99 24.42
N MET A 34 3.11 11.09 24.00
CA MET A 34 3.50 9.74 23.59
C MET A 34 4.62 9.90 22.57
N SER A 35 5.76 9.22 22.79
CA SER A 35 6.79 9.18 21.76
C SER A 35 6.17 8.59 20.48
N GLU A 36 6.60 9.06 19.32
CA GLU A 36 6.04 8.63 18.02
C GLU A 36 6.07 7.09 17.88
N LEU A 37 7.10 6.44 18.43
CA LEU A 37 7.22 4.98 18.48
C LEU A 37 6.10 4.29 19.29
N THR A 38 5.68 4.88 20.42
CA THR A 38 4.55 4.33 21.21
C THR A 38 3.22 4.46 20.46
N MET A 39 3.04 5.53 19.68
CA MET A 39 1.87 5.71 18.82
C MET A 39 1.81 4.63 17.73
N PHE A 40 2.89 4.36 17.00
CA PHE A 40 2.90 3.34 15.95
C PHE A 40 2.74 1.92 16.52
N THR A 41 3.29 1.64 17.69
CA THR A 41 3.07 0.37 18.39
C THR A 41 1.58 0.16 18.73
N ALA A 42 0.92 1.19 19.28
CA ALA A 42 -0.51 1.14 19.57
C ALA A 42 -1.34 1.01 18.28
N MET A 43 -0.96 1.71 17.23
CA MET A 43 -1.60 1.63 15.91
C MET A 43 -1.57 0.20 15.36
N LYS A 44 -0.42 -0.48 15.42
CA LYS A 44 -0.29 -1.89 14.99
C LYS A 44 -1.14 -2.84 15.82
N ALA A 45 -1.16 -2.67 17.13
CA ALA A 45 -1.98 -3.47 18.04
C ALA A 45 -3.48 -3.28 17.75
N ASN A 46 -3.93 -2.04 17.57
CA ASN A 46 -5.32 -1.71 17.27
C ASN A 46 -5.76 -2.27 15.91
N ALA A 47 -4.87 -2.28 14.90
CA ALA A 47 -5.14 -2.90 13.61
C ALA A 47 -5.35 -4.42 13.73
N THR A 48 -4.49 -5.09 14.49
CA THR A 48 -4.59 -6.54 14.76
C THR A 48 -5.88 -6.91 15.49
N ASN A 49 -6.28 -6.08 16.44
CA ASN A 49 -7.46 -6.30 17.28
C ASN A 49 -8.75 -5.75 16.68
N PHE A 50 -8.73 -5.26 15.43
CA PHE A 50 -9.88 -4.63 14.77
C PHE A 50 -10.55 -3.55 15.64
N THR A 51 -9.74 -2.78 16.38
CA THR A 51 -10.23 -1.75 17.30
C THR A 51 -10.69 -0.53 16.49
N PRO A 52 -11.86 0.08 16.78
CA PRO A 52 -12.31 1.33 16.15
C PRO A 52 -11.21 2.40 16.10
N LEU A 53 -11.29 3.26 15.08
CA LEU A 53 -10.39 4.42 14.99
C LEU A 53 -10.65 5.37 16.16
N THR A 54 -9.58 5.85 16.77
CA THR A 54 -9.65 6.94 17.73
C THR A 54 -10.03 8.26 17.04
N SER A 55 -10.52 9.24 17.78
CA SER A 55 -10.85 10.56 17.22
C SER A 55 -9.65 11.23 16.53
N SER A 56 -8.43 11.03 17.05
CA SER A 56 -7.21 11.55 16.42
C SER A 56 -6.84 10.84 15.14
N GLU A 57 -7.03 9.51 15.06
CA GLU A 57 -6.82 8.76 13.82
C GLU A 57 -7.84 9.18 12.75
N LEU A 58 -9.13 9.28 13.10
CA LEU A 58 -10.18 9.76 12.18
C LEU A 58 -9.86 11.15 11.63
N ALA A 59 -9.54 12.09 12.52
CA ALA A 59 -9.17 13.44 12.14
C ALA A 59 -7.94 13.46 11.22
N SER A 60 -6.97 12.58 11.46
CA SER A 60 -5.76 12.47 10.61
C SER A 60 -6.10 11.95 9.22
N MET A 61 -6.93 10.90 9.09
CA MET A 61 -7.33 10.37 7.77
C MET A 61 -8.12 11.39 6.95
N VAL A 62 -9.07 12.09 7.58
CA VAL A 62 -9.84 13.15 6.94
C VAL A 62 -8.94 14.31 6.51
N LYS A 63 -8.02 14.72 7.39
CA LYS A 63 -7.06 15.79 7.08
C LYS A 63 -6.13 15.42 5.94
N SER A 64 -5.76 14.14 5.79
CA SER A 64 -5.00 13.67 4.63
C SER A 64 -5.66 14.02 3.29
N HIS A 65 -7.00 13.95 3.19
CA HIS A 65 -7.69 14.38 1.97
C HIS A 65 -7.67 15.91 1.79
N LEU A 66 -7.95 16.66 2.86
CA LEU A 66 -7.97 18.13 2.86
C LEU A 66 -6.63 18.76 2.50
N ASN A 67 -5.54 18.09 2.91
CA ASN A 67 -4.18 18.45 2.59
C ASN A 67 -3.87 18.39 1.09
N LEU A 68 -4.57 17.54 0.35
CA LEU A 68 -4.32 17.31 -1.08
C LEU A 68 -5.29 18.10 -1.97
N CYS A 69 -6.51 18.35 -1.51
CA CYS A 69 -7.49 19.16 -2.22
C CYS A 69 -8.41 19.90 -1.25
N LYS A 70 -8.53 21.22 -1.38
CA LYS A 70 -9.50 22.01 -0.57
C LYS A 70 -10.95 21.59 -0.82
N GLY A 71 -11.26 21.12 -2.03
CA GLY A 71 -12.58 20.62 -2.41
C GLY A 71 -13.03 19.41 -1.58
N ALA A 72 -12.08 18.67 -0.98
CA ALA A 72 -12.39 17.56 -0.08
C ALA A 72 -13.19 17.97 1.17
N GLY A 73 -13.21 19.27 1.51
CA GLY A 73 -14.05 19.80 2.58
C GLY A 73 -15.54 19.52 2.38
N ALA A 74 -15.99 19.38 1.13
CA ALA A 74 -17.39 19.14 0.80
C ALA A 74 -17.92 17.79 1.29
N TYR A 75 -17.06 16.78 1.43
CA TYR A 75 -17.46 15.42 1.83
C TYR A 75 -16.90 15.00 3.19
N LYS A 76 -16.25 15.92 3.91
CA LYS A 76 -15.54 15.65 5.17
C LYS A 76 -16.40 14.86 6.17
N ASP A 77 -17.61 15.31 6.45
CA ASP A 77 -18.42 14.75 7.54
C ASP A 77 -18.94 13.35 7.18
N GLY A 78 -19.35 13.13 5.92
CA GLY A 78 -19.74 11.80 5.44
C GLY A 78 -18.57 10.82 5.45
N LEU A 79 -17.37 11.27 5.09
CA LEU A 79 -16.16 10.46 5.15
C LEU A 79 -15.84 10.07 6.61
N GLU A 80 -15.88 11.04 7.53
CA GLU A 80 -15.63 10.80 8.96
C GLU A 80 -16.59 9.75 9.54
N GLU A 81 -17.88 9.86 9.23
CA GLU A 81 -18.92 8.91 9.66
C GLU A 81 -18.69 7.50 9.12
N LEU A 82 -18.38 7.36 7.82
CA LEU A 82 -18.10 6.07 7.21
C LEU A 82 -16.84 5.42 7.80
N LEU A 83 -15.78 6.20 7.99
CA LEU A 83 -14.52 5.69 8.56
C LEU A 83 -14.69 5.21 9.99
N ALA A 84 -15.45 5.95 10.81
CA ALA A 84 -15.71 5.58 12.21
C ALA A 84 -16.38 4.20 12.33
N THR A 85 -17.27 3.87 11.38
CA THR A 85 -18.05 2.63 11.42
C THR A 85 -17.36 1.45 10.72
N THR A 86 -16.54 1.69 9.69
CA THR A 86 -16.07 0.60 8.82
C THR A 86 -14.56 0.36 8.84
N ALA A 87 -13.75 1.38 9.10
CA ALA A 87 -12.29 1.32 8.88
C ALA A 87 -11.55 0.30 9.75
N HIS A 88 -12.11 -0.05 10.91
CA HIS A 88 -11.53 -1.01 11.84
C HIS A 88 -11.86 -2.47 11.51
N THR A 89 -12.81 -2.71 10.61
CA THR A 89 -13.24 -4.06 10.26
C THR A 89 -12.21 -4.77 9.37
N THR A 90 -12.29 -6.10 9.31
CA THR A 90 -11.39 -6.87 8.43
C THR A 90 -11.58 -6.50 6.96
N HIS A 91 -10.46 -6.31 6.27
CA HIS A 91 -10.41 -6.08 4.82
C HIS A 91 -10.61 -7.37 4.02
N LYS A 92 -10.45 -8.54 4.65
CA LYS A 92 -10.61 -9.86 4.03
C LYS A 92 -12.07 -10.28 3.82
N ASN A 93 -13.04 -9.60 4.45
CA ASN A 93 -14.45 -9.78 4.11
C ASN A 93 -14.79 -8.92 2.88
N TRP A 94 -14.50 -9.44 1.68
CA TRP A 94 -14.65 -8.66 0.45
C TRP A 94 -16.07 -8.21 0.14
N PRO A 95 -17.14 -9.01 0.37
CA PRO A 95 -18.51 -8.50 0.22
C PRO A 95 -18.77 -7.24 1.07
N ALA A 96 -18.41 -7.27 2.35
CA ALA A 96 -18.57 -6.10 3.23
C ALA A 96 -17.63 -4.94 2.84
N THR A 97 -16.41 -5.23 2.38
CA THR A 97 -15.50 -4.19 1.86
C THR A 97 -16.03 -3.56 0.56
N ALA A 98 -16.68 -4.33 -0.31
CA ALA A 98 -17.29 -3.83 -1.54
C ALA A 98 -18.51 -2.95 -1.26
N GLU A 99 -19.31 -3.29 -0.27
CA GLU A 99 -20.41 -2.44 0.21
C GLU A 99 -19.88 -1.12 0.76
N ALA A 100 -18.91 -1.16 1.68
CA ALA A 100 -18.27 0.04 2.21
C ALA A 100 -17.58 0.86 1.10
N SER A 101 -17.03 0.21 0.07
CA SER A 101 -16.46 0.85 -1.12
C SER A 101 -17.52 1.57 -1.98
N GLN A 102 -18.75 1.05 -2.05
CA GLN A 102 -19.86 1.75 -2.68
C GLN A 102 -20.26 2.98 -1.87
N GLN A 103 -20.43 2.84 -0.55
CA GLN A 103 -20.73 3.97 0.34
C GLN A 103 -19.65 5.06 0.23
N LEU A 104 -18.38 4.65 0.17
CA LEU A 104 -17.27 5.58 -0.05
C LEU A 104 -17.41 6.32 -1.38
N ALA A 105 -17.71 5.62 -2.47
CA ALA A 105 -17.90 6.27 -3.78
C ALA A 105 -19.08 7.24 -3.82
N ASP A 106 -20.13 6.99 -3.04
CA ASP A 106 -21.26 7.92 -2.93
C ASP A 106 -20.86 9.22 -2.20
N ILE A 107 -19.78 9.19 -1.40
CA ILE A 107 -19.23 10.32 -0.63
C ILE A 107 -18.14 11.07 -1.41
N ILE A 108 -17.16 10.34 -1.95
CA ILE A 108 -15.97 10.93 -2.60
C ILE A 108 -16.01 10.88 -4.13
N ALA A 109 -17.12 10.43 -4.72
CA ALA A 109 -17.28 10.17 -6.14
C ALA A 109 -16.29 9.13 -6.68
N GLY A 110 -15.81 9.30 -7.91
CA GLY A 110 -14.90 8.38 -8.59
C GLY A 110 -13.89 9.10 -9.49
N PRO A 111 -13.09 8.37 -10.28
CA PRO A 111 -11.94 8.90 -11.01
C PRO A 111 -12.28 9.89 -12.14
N ASP A 112 -13.57 10.10 -12.44
CA ASP A 112 -14.03 11.13 -13.37
C ASP A 112 -14.36 12.46 -12.66
N ASP A 113 -14.39 12.49 -11.32
CA ASP A 113 -14.61 13.69 -10.51
C ASP A 113 -13.30 14.46 -10.26
N SER A 114 -13.34 15.79 -10.35
CA SER A 114 -12.14 16.63 -10.24
C SER A 114 -11.53 16.63 -8.84
N VAL A 115 -12.35 16.58 -7.78
CA VAL A 115 -11.85 16.54 -6.39
C VAL A 115 -11.19 15.18 -6.14
N PHE A 116 -11.81 14.09 -6.62
CA PHE A 116 -11.20 12.77 -6.56
C PHE A 116 -9.86 12.73 -7.30
N GLN A 117 -9.79 13.27 -8.52
CA GLN A 117 -8.57 13.31 -9.32
C GLN A 117 -7.44 14.08 -8.63
N GLU A 118 -7.75 15.18 -7.95
CA GLU A 118 -6.76 15.97 -7.22
C GLU A 118 -6.25 15.23 -5.97
N VAL A 119 -7.15 14.66 -5.16
CA VAL A 119 -6.76 13.89 -3.96
C VAL A 119 -5.98 12.64 -4.32
N PHE A 120 -6.43 11.89 -5.31
CA PHE A 120 -5.82 10.61 -5.71
C PHE A 120 -4.88 10.75 -6.91
N LYS A 121 -4.33 11.95 -7.16
CA LYS A 121 -3.46 12.22 -8.30
C LYS A 121 -2.34 11.18 -8.43
N ARG A 122 -1.58 10.93 -7.35
CA ARG A 122 -0.51 9.90 -7.32
C ARG A 122 -1.01 8.53 -7.74
N VAL A 123 -2.17 8.12 -7.24
CA VAL A 123 -2.75 6.80 -7.51
C VAL A 123 -3.14 6.67 -8.98
N LEU A 124 -3.75 7.71 -9.56
CA LEU A 124 -4.19 7.71 -10.95
C LEU A 124 -3.01 7.84 -11.93
N THR A 125 -2.11 8.80 -11.70
CA THR A 125 -0.96 9.04 -12.59
C THR A 125 0.09 7.94 -12.46
N GLY A 126 0.49 7.61 -11.24
CA GLY A 126 1.47 6.56 -10.96
C GLY A 126 0.94 5.17 -11.34
N GLY A 127 -0.37 4.95 -11.22
CA GLY A 127 -1.04 3.75 -11.69
C GLY A 127 -1.31 3.71 -13.20
N GLY A 128 -1.08 4.79 -13.97
CA GLY A 128 -1.30 4.79 -15.41
C GLY A 128 -2.77 4.76 -15.84
N TRP A 129 -3.68 5.36 -15.05
CA TRP A 129 -5.12 5.35 -15.31
C TRP A 129 -5.49 5.85 -16.71
N ASP A 130 -4.99 7.02 -17.10
CA ASP A 130 -5.32 7.64 -18.40
C ASP A 130 -4.81 6.81 -19.58
N ASN A 131 -3.61 6.23 -19.46
CA ASN A 131 -3.06 5.32 -20.47
C ASN A 131 -3.93 4.07 -20.64
N ALA A 132 -4.41 3.51 -19.53
CA ALA A 132 -5.32 2.38 -19.55
C ALA A 132 -6.67 2.72 -20.19
N VAL A 133 -7.22 3.92 -19.91
CA VAL A 133 -8.45 4.43 -20.54
C VAL A 133 -8.27 4.57 -22.04
N ALA A 134 -7.17 5.18 -22.48
CA ALA A 134 -6.86 5.33 -23.90
C ALA A 134 -6.69 3.97 -24.59
N ALA A 135 -5.98 3.04 -23.96
CA ALA A 135 -5.80 1.68 -24.47
C ALA A 135 -7.15 0.95 -24.59
N ALA A 136 -8.02 1.06 -23.59
CA ALA A 136 -9.34 0.45 -23.61
C ALA A 136 -10.23 0.99 -24.75
N ALA A 137 -10.17 2.30 -25.02
CA ALA A 137 -10.88 2.92 -26.14
C ALA A 137 -10.35 2.49 -27.51
N SER A 138 -9.06 2.14 -27.60
CA SER A 138 -8.42 1.67 -28.84
C SER A 138 -8.59 0.16 -29.10
N ARG A 139 -9.11 -0.60 -28.12
CA ARG A 139 -9.22 -2.06 -28.19
C ARG A 139 -10.20 -2.46 -29.30
N LYS A 140 -9.75 -3.36 -30.19
CA LYS A 140 -10.54 -3.80 -31.35
C LYS A 140 -11.52 -4.91 -30.99
N GLY A 141 -12.73 -4.82 -31.54
CA GLY A 141 -13.75 -5.89 -31.48
C GLY A 141 -14.18 -6.25 -30.05
N ASP A 142 -14.49 -7.52 -29.85
CA ASP A 142 -14.98 -8.06 -28.58
C ASP A 142 -13.85 -8.61 -27.67
N SER A 143 -12.61 -8.18 -27.88
CA SER A 143 -11.47 -8.61 -27.04
C SER A 143 -11.70 -8.24 -25.57
N LYS A 144 -11.61 -9.25 -24.70
CA LYS A 144 -11.75 -9.06 -23.25
C LYS A 144 -10.55 -8.31 -22.67
N PRO A 145 -10.74 -7.38 -21.72
CA PRO A 145 -9.65 -6.82 -20.93
C PRO A 145 -8.99 -7.86 -20.02
N TRP A 146 -7.83 -7.51 -19.47
CA TRP A 146 -7.06 -8.37 -18.57
C TRP A 146 -7.19 -7.96 -17.10
N ALA A 147 -7.36 -8.95 -16.22
CA ALA A 147 -7.21 -8.83 -14.78
C ALA A 147 -5.94 -9.60 -14.39
N VAL A 148 -4.90 -8.87 -14.03
CA VAL A 148 -3.55 -9.40 -13.89
C VAL A 148 -3.12 -9.35 -12.43
N LEU A 149 -2.75 -10.49 -11.89
CA LEU A 149 -2.09 -10.61 -10.60
C LEU A 149 -0.58 -10.64 -10.81
N VAL A 150 0.15 -9.67 -10.28
CA VAL A 150 1.61 -9.61 -10.36
C VAL A 150 2.20 -10.01 -9.02
N THR A 151 2.99 -11.10 -9.01
CA THR A 151 3.54 -11.71 -7.79
C THR A 151 5.07 -11.81 -7.85
N GLY A 152 5.68 -11.90 -6.68
CA GLY A 152 7.13 -11.98 -6.50
C GLY A 152 7.62 -10.99 -5.45
N LEU A 153 8.88 -11.13 -5.05
CA LEU A 153 9.46 -10.33 -3.97
C LEU A 153 9.39 -8.82 -4.25
N ASN A 154 9.32 -8.03 -3.18
CA ASN A 154 9.54 -6.58 -3.29
C ASN A 154 11.02 -6.32 -3.59
N GLY A 155 11.34 -5.47 -4.57
CA GLY A 155 12.73 -5.18 -4.96
C GLY A 155 13.23 -5.96 -6.19
N ILE A 156 12.53 -7.01 -6.62
CA ILE A 156 12.85 -7.79 -7.84
C ILE A 156 12.56 -7.05 -9.16
N ARG A 157 12.26 -5.75 -9.11
CA ARG A 157 11.91 -4.89 -10.25
C ARG A 157 10.61 -5.24 -10.98
N LYS A 158 9.63 -5.91 -10.35
CA LYS A 158 8.32 -6.27 -10.96
C LYS A 158 7.71 -5.12 -11.75
N THR A 159 7.38 -4.02 -11.06
CA THR A 159 6.72 -2.86 -11.66
C THR A 159 7.50 -2.34 -12.86
N SER A 160 8.82 -2.16 -12.72
CA SER A 160 9.64 -1.63 -13.81
C SER A 160 9.71 -2.56 -15.00
N SER A 161 9.80 -3.88 -14.79
CA SER A 161 9.76 -4.87 -15.87
C SER A 161 8.49 -4.72 -16.70
N LEU A 162 7.34 -4.41 -16.09
CA LEU A 162 6.07 -4.26 -16.82
C LEU A 162 6.08 -3.08 -17.81
N TYR A 163 6.95 -2.08 -17.62
CA TYR A 163 7.07 -0.90 -18.48
C TYR A 163 8.18 -1.03 -19.53
N GLU A 164 8.95 -2.11 -19.52
CA GLU A 164 10.03 -2.30 -20.49
C GLU A 164 9.46 -2.59 -21.89
N PRO A 165 10.07 -2.06 -22.97
CA PRO A 165 9.59 -2.28 -24.34
C PRO A 165 9.56 -3.76 -24.77
N TRP A 166 10.40 -4.59 -24.15
CA TRP A 166 10.47 -6.02 -24.41
C TRP A 166 9.43 -6.84 -23.62
N PHE A 167 8.73 -6.26 -22.65
CA PHE A 167 7.92 -6.99 -21.69
C PHE A 167 6.84 -7.86 -22.33
N SER A 168 6.06 -7.30 -23.26
CA SER A 168 4.98 -8.05 -23.91
C SER A 168 5.49 -9.28 -24.68
N LYS A 169 6.73 -9.25 -25.19
CA LYS A 169 7.34 -10.41 -25.86
C LYS A 169 7.72 -11.51 -24.86
N VAL A 170 8.33 -11.13 -23.74
CA VAL A 170 8.64 -12.06 -22.64
C VAL A 170 7.35 -12.67 -22.08
N LEU A 171 6.31 -11.86 -21.91
CA LEU A 171 5.02 -12.35 -21.45
C LEU A 171 4.39 -13.32 -22.46
N ALA A 172 4.42 -12.98 -23.75
CA ALA A 172 3.91 -13.85 -24.82
C ALA A 172 4.59 -15.22 -24.80
N GLU A 173 5.92 -15.23 -24.71
CA GLU A 173 6.69 -16.47 -24.61
C GLU A 173 6.34 -17.27 -23.34
N ALA A 174 6.23 -16.60 -22.19
CA ALA A 174 5.90 -17.25 -20.91
C ALA A 174 4.51 -17.91 -20.90
N ILE A 175 3.59 -17.49 -21.77
CA ILE A 175 2.24 -18.06 -21.93
C ILE A 175 2.06 -18.84 -23.25
N GLY A 176 3.14 -19.09 -23.99
CA GLY A 176 3.14 -19.92 -25.20
C GLY A 176 2.50 -19.29 -26.44
N ILE A 177 2.53 -17.96 -26.58
CA ILE A 177 2.12 -17.24 -27.79
C ILE A 177 3.32 -17.11 -28.75
N ASP A 178 3.09 -17.40 -30.04
CA ASP A 178 4.11 -17.28 -31.08
C ASP A 178 4.61 -15.83 -31.24
N SER A 179 5.92 -15.66 -31.41
CA SER A 179 6.59 -14.36 -31.54
C SER A 179 6.06 -13.44 -32.65
N ASN A 180 5.39 -13.99 -33.68
CA ASN A 180 4.81 -13.24 -34.79
C ASN A 180 3.30 -12.98 -34.62
N ASP A 181 2.71 -13.41 -33.50
CA ASP A 181 1.29 -13.28 -33.26
C ASP A 181 0.90 -11.82 -32.99
N SER A 182 -0.08 -11.31 -33.73
CA SER A 182 -0.57 -9.94 -33.57
C SER A 182 -1.16 -9.66 -32.18
N ARG A 183 -1.59 -10.70 -31.44
CA ARG A 183 -2.14 -10.58 -30.08
C ARG A 183 -1.12 -10.10 -29.06
N ILE A 184 0.19 -10.17 -29.35
CA ILE A 184 1.24 -9.67 -28.45
C ILE A 184 1.04 -8.18 -28.14
N ALA A 185 0.56 -7.40 -29.11
CA ALA A 185 0.29 -5.97 -28.92
C ALA A 185 -0.86 -5.70 -27.93
N ASP A 186 -1.76 -6.67 -27.74
CA ASP A 186 -2.92 -6.59 -26.85
C ASP A 186 -2.66 -7.18 -25.45
N LEU A 187 -1.46 -7.75 -25.21
CA LEU A 187 -1.07 -8.26 -23.90
C LEU A 187 -0.91 -7.13 -22.88
N PRO A 188 -1.27 -7.37 -21.61
CA PRO A 188 -1.23 -6.34 -20.59
C PRO A 188 0.22 -6.00 -20.22
N CYS A 189 0.57 -4.72 -20.29
CA CYS A 189 1.84 -4.14 -19.85
C CYS A 189 1.59 -2.81 -19.13
N GLY A 190 2.64 -2.22 -18.55
CA GLY A 190 2.55 -0.95 -17.83
C GLY A 190 2.04 0.21 -18.70
N ALA A 191 2.27 0.17 -20.02
CA ALA A 191 1.83 1.21 -20.94
C ALA A 191 0.32 1.17 -21.28
N ASN A 192 -0.37 0.06 -21.01
CA ASN A 192 -1.78 -0.13 -21.41
C ASN A 192 -2.70 -0.60 -20.29
N SER A 193 -2.20 -0.63 -19.05
CA SER A 193 -2.91 -1.19 -17.90
C SER A 193 -2.92 -0.20 -16.73
N PHE A 194 -4.01 -0.20 -15.98
CA PHE A 194 -4.08 0.52 -14.72
C PHE A 194 -3.50 -0.35 -13.61
N PHE A 195 -2.47 0.13 -12.94
CA PHE A 195 -1.84 -0.55 -11.82
C PHE A 195 -2.44 -0.07 -10.50
N ARG A 196 -3.19 -0.95 -9.86
CA ARG A 196 -3.79 -0.68 -8.55
C ARG A 196 -2.72 -0.83 -7.46
N GLN A 197 -1.96 0.24 -7.27
CA GLN A 197 -0.86 0.30 -6.30
C GLN A 197 -1.37 0.67 -4.91
N LEU A 198 -1.40 -0.33 -4.02
CA LEU A 198 -1.91 -0.15 -2.66
C LEU A 198 -1.06 0.82 -1.84
N ASP A 199 0.25 0.80 -2.02
CA ASP A 199 1.18 1.70 -1.35
C ASP A 199 0.90 3.17 -1.71
N PHE A 200 0.56 3.48 -2.96
CA PHE A 200 0.14 4.84 -3.34
C PHE A 200 -1.17 5.25 -2.66
N ILE A 201 -2.12 4.32 -2.56
CA ILE A 201 -3.39 4.55 -1.86
C ILE A 201 -3.12 4.82 -0.38
N VAL A 202 -2.31 3.98 0.29
CA VAL A 202 -1.98 4.14 1.71
C VAL A 202 -1.29 5.48 1.96
N ALA A 203 -0.26 5.82 1.18
CA ALA A 203 0.45 7.09 1.31
C ALA A 203 -0.50 8.29 1.15
N THR A 204 -1.43 8.22 0.20
CA THR A 204 -2.46 9.24 -0.02
C THR A 204 -3.36 9.40 1.21
N LEU A 205 -3.89 8.30 1.74
CA LEU A 205 -4.83 8.29 2.88
C LEU A 205 -4.17 8.61 4.22
N ALA A 206 -2.87 8.35 4.35
CA ALA A 206 -2.12 8.46 5.59
C ALA A 206 -1.05 9.56 5.57
N ASN A 207 -1.13 10.57 4.70
CA ASN A 207 -0.06 11.56 4.57
C ASN A 207 0.22 12.35 5.86
N GLU A 208 -0.75 12.48 6.78
CA GLU A 208 -0.50 13.03 8.12
C GLU A 208 0.33 12.10 9.03
N ASP A 209 0.19 10.78 8.90
CA ASP A 209 1.01 9.82 9.65
C ASP A 209 2.36 9.58 8.98
N PHE A 210 2.43 9.67 7.65
CA PHE A 210 3.71 9.67 6.92
C PHE A 210 4.56 10.89 7.28
N ARG A 211 3.94 12.04 7.60
CA ARG A 211 4.67 13.19 8.14
C ARG A 211 5.48 12.85 9.40
N LYS A 212 4.88 12.07 10.31
CA LYS A 212 5.52 11.57 11.54
C LYS A 212 6.44 10.39 11.27
N LEU A 213 6.21 9.65 10.18
CA LEU A 213 7.09 8.56 9.77
C LEU A 213 8.45 9.12 9.31
N TYR A 214 8.45 10.24 8.57
CA TYR A 214 9.65 10.83 8.00
C TYR A 214 10.54 11.60 8.99
N THR A 215 10.14 11.71 10.27
CA THR A 215 10.99 12.19 11.36
C THR A 215 11.91 11.08 11.90
N ILE A 216 11.59 9.81 11.62
CA ILE A 216 12.34 8.64 12.09
C ILE A 216 13.61 8.47 11.25
N THR A 217 14.75 8.36 11.92
CA THR A 217 16.08 8.23 11.29
C THR A 217 16.63 6.81 11.34
N ASP A 218 16.16 5.99 12.28
CA ASP A 218 16.51 4.58 12.35
C ASP A 218 15.68 3.75 11.35
N VAL A 219 16.33 2.89 10.58
CA VAL A 219 15.70 2.15 9.48
C VAL A 219 14.72 1.09 9.98
N ASP A 220 15.03 0.43 11.11
CA ASP A 220 14.20 -0.65 11.64
C ASP A 220 12.95 -0.06 12.32
N GLU A 221 13.11 1.02 13.07
CA GLU A 221 12.00 1.79 13.62
C GLU A 221 11.10 2.36 12.51
N TYR A 222 11.70 2.87 11.43
CA TYR A 222 10.97 3.37 10.27
C TYR A 222 10.15 2.26 9.60
N ALA A 223 10.76 1.09 9.35
CA ALA A 223 10.07 -0.05 8.75
C ALA A 223 8.89 -0.52 9.62
N ALA A 224 9.09 -0.64 10.94
CA ALA A 224 8.06 -1.04 11.88
C ALA A 224 6.90 -0.02 11.95
N ALA A 225 7.22 1.28 11.97
CA ALA A 225 6.23 2.36 11.95
C ALA A 225 5.42 2.36 10.64
N LYS A 226 6.10 2.19 9.49
CA LYS A 226 5.44 2.08 8.19
C LYS A 226 4.53 0.85 8.12
N GLU A 227 4.95 -0.29 8.68
CA GLU A 227 4.12 -1.48 8.77
C GLU A 227 2.85 -1.25 9.62
N ALA A 228 2.96 -0.48 10.71
CA ALA A 228 1.80 -0.11 11.52
C ALA A 228 0.79 0.73 10.73
N ILE A 229 1.26 1.73 9.96
CA ILE A 229 0.41 2.54 9.08
C ILE A 229 -0.27 1.65 8.03
N PHE A 230 0.48 0.82 7.32
CA PHE A 230 -0.09 -0.08 6.30
C PHE A 230 -1.14 -1.03 6.88
N ALA A 231 -0.91 -1.56 8.08
CA ALA A 231 -1.86 -2.43 8.75
C ALA A 231 -3.14 -1.67 9.14
N ARG A 232 -2.99 -0.48 9.73
CA ARG A 232 -4.12 0.32 10.23
C ARG A 232 -5.02 0.85 9.12
N TYR A 233 -4.41 1.29 8.02
CA TYR A 233 -5.12 1.89 6.89
C TYR A 233 -5.58 0.86 5.85
N ARG A 234 -5.33 -0.44 6.09
CA ARG A 234 -5.57 -1.48 5.09
C ARG A 234 -7.01 -1.55 4.60
N LYS A 235 -7.99 -1.50 5.51
CA LYS A 235 -9.41 -1.59 5.16
C LYS A 235 -9.84 -0.46 4.23
N VAL A 236 -9.52 0.78 4.59
CA VAL A 236 -9.87 1.97 3.80
C VAL A 236 -9.16 1.95 2.45
N SER A 237 -7.91 1.51 2.42
CA SER A 237 -7.15 1.36 1.17
C SER A 237 -7.72 0.27 0.24
N GLU A 238 -8.30 -0.79 0.80
CA GLU A 238 -9.08 -1.77 0.01
C GLU A 238 -10.43 -1.21 -0.45
N MET A 239 -11.09 -0.35 0.34
CA MET A 239 -12.32 0.33 -0.10
C MET A 239 -12.06 1.21 -1.33
N VAL A 240 -10.99 2.03 -1.30
CA VAL A 240 -10.55 2.83 -2.47
C VAL A 240 -10.13 1.92 -3.63
N GLY A 241 -9.40 0.83 -3.33
CA GLY A 241 -8.98 -0.13 -4.34
C GLY A 241 -10.15 -0.78 -5.10
N LEU A 242 -11.16 -1.25 -4.37
CA LEU A 242 -12.36 -1.83 -4.99
C LEU A 242 -13.21 -0.80 -5.74
N LEU A 243 -13.21 0.46 -5.29
CA LEU A 243 -13.85 1.56 -5.99
C LEU A 243 -13.20 1.72 -7.37
N LEU A 244 -11.87 1.87 -7.40
CA LEU A 244 -11.11 2.02 -8.65
C LEU A 244 -11.26 0.79 -9.56
N VAL A 245 -11.28 -0.42 -9.01
CA VAL A 245 -11.54 -1.65 -9.76
C VAL A 245 -12.94 -1.63 -10.40
N ARG A 246 -13.99 -1.22 -9.67
CA ARG A 246 -15.34 -1.11 -10.21
C ARG A 246 -15.40 -0.11 -11.36
N GLU A 247 -14.77 1.04 -11.20
CA GLU A 247 -14.72 2.07 -12.24
C GLU A 247 -13.89 1.61 -13.46
N ALA A 248 -12.79 0.91 -13.24
CA ALA A 248 -12.00 0.30 -14.30
C ALA A 248 -12.80 -0.75 -15.08
N ARG A 249 -13.63 -1.55 -14.39
CA ARG A 249 -14.53 -2.52 -15.02
C ARG A 249 -15.58 -1.86 -15.91
N LYS A 250 -16.19 -0.75 -15.47
CA LYS A 250 -17.14 0.02 -16.30
C LYS A 250 -16.47 0.49 -17.60
N LYS A 251 -15.20 0.88 -17.53
CA LYS A 251 -14.40 1.34 -18.68
C LYS A 251 -13.67 0.20 -19.43
N LYS A 252 -13.83 -1.06 -19.01
CA LYS A 252 -13.13 -2.24 -19.55
C LYS A 252 -11.60 -2.05 -19.63
N LEU A 253 -10.99 -1.50 -18.58
CA LEU A 253 -9.53 -1.30 -18.52
C LEU A 253 -8.83 -2.64 -18.28
N ASN A 254 -7.60 -2.80 -18.78
CA ASN A 254 -6.70 -3.79 -18.20
C ASN A 254 -6.33 -3.34 -16.79
N VAL A 255 -6.38 -4.23 -15.81
CA VAL A 255 -6.08 -3.91 -14.40
C VAL A 255 -5.03 -4.87 -13.89
N MET A 256 -4.00 -4.32 -13.26
CA MET A 256 -2.94 -5.06 -12.59
C MET A 256 -3.03 -4.84 -11.07
N ALA A 257 -2.81 -5.89 -10.29
CA ALA A 257 -2.68 -5.82 -8.83
C ALA A 257 -1.38 -6.51 -8.40
N GLU A 258 -0.54 -5.79 -7.66
CA GLU A 258 0.73 -6.33 -7.14
C GLU A 258 0.58 -6.91 -5.74
N THR A 259 1.22 -8.04 -5.49
CA THR A 259 1.35 -8.63 -4.16
C THR A 259 2.65 -9.41 -4.03
N SER A 260 3.03 -9.76 -2.80
CA SER A 260 4.21 -10.59 -2.56
C SER A 260 3.99 -12.07 -2.83
N GLY A 261 2.75 -12.51 -3.10
CA GLY A 261 2.45 -13.88 -3.52
C GLY A 261 2.19 -14.90 -2.41
N ARG A 262 2.11 -14.47 -1.14
CA ARG A 262 2.13 -15.37 0.04
C ARG A 262 0.80 -15.99 0.49
N ASP A 263 -0.33 -15.61 -0.12
CA ASP A 263 -1.66 -16.00 0.38
C ASP A 263 -2.55 -16.36 -0.81
N LEU A 264 -3.14 -17.55 -0.82
CA LEU A 264 -4.08 -18.01 -1.86
C LEU A 264 -5.27 -17.06 -2.03
N ALA A 265 -5.65 -16.35 -0.97
CA ALA A 265 -6.72 -15.37 -0.98
C ALA A 265 -6.51 -14.25 -2.03
N MET A 266 -5.29 -14.03 -2.53
CA MET A 266 -5.04 -13.07 -3.60
C MET A 266 -5.67 -13.48 -4.94
N TYR A 267 -5.74 -14.78 -5.24
CA TYR A 267 -6.40 -15.26 -6.46
C TYR A 267 -7.92 -15.17 -6.32
N GLU A 268 -8.43 -15.55 -5.15
CA GLU A 268 -9.84 -15.42 -4.80
C GLU A 268 -10.32 -13.96 -4.82
N TYR A 269 -9.46 -13.03 -4.40
CA TYR A 269 -9.72 -11.60 -4.52
C TYR A 269 -9.91 -11.17 -5.98
N ILE A 270 -9.04 -11.60 -6.89
CA ILE A 270 -9.19 -11.29 -8.32
C ILE A 270 -10.43 -11.97 -8.90
N ASP A 271 -10.75 -13.20 -8.49
CA ASP A 271 -11.97 -13.88 -8.92
C ASP A 271 -13.23 -13.15 -8.44
N PHE A 272 -13.23 -12.67 -7.19
CA PHE A 272 -14.31 -11.86 -6.63
C PHE A 272 -14.45 -10.52 -7.35
N ALA A 273 -13.33 -9.83 -7.58
CA ALA A 273 -13.30 -8.51 -8.17
C ALA A 273 -13.64 -8.52 -9.67
N PHE A 274 -13.27 -9.60 -10.38
CA PHE A 274 -13.41 -9.78 -11.83
C PHE A 274 -14.03 -11.14 -12.17
N PRO A 275 -15.33 -11.36 -11.90
CA PRO A 275 -15.96 -12.67 -12.11
C PRO A 275 -16.07 -13.06 -13.59
N ASP A 276 -16.71 -12.20 -14.42
CA ASP A 276 -16.91 -12.41 -15.86
C ASP A 276 -16.45 -11.20 -16.69
N GLY A 277 -16.16 -11.45 -17.97
CA GLY A 277 -15.81 -10.41 -18.95
C GLY A 277 -14.34 -10.01 -18.98
N TYR A 278 -13.48 -10.69 -18.23
CA TYR A 278 -12.04 -10.47 -18.15
C TYR A 278 -11.26 -11.75 -18.45
N ASN A 279 -10.11 -11.62 -19.11
CA ASN A 279 -9.07 -12.65 -19.09
C ASN A 279 -8.31 -12.54 -17.76
N LYS A 280 -8.03 -13.65 -17.10
CA LYS A 280 -7.27 -13.67 -15.84
C LYS A 280 -5.87 -14.19 -16.09
N LEU A 281 -4.88 -13.48 -15.56
CA LEU A 281 -3.47 -13.80 -15.72
C LEU A 281 -2.76 -13.63 -14.38
N VAL A 282 -1.92 -14.58 -14.00
CA VAL A 282 -0.90 -14.36 -12.98
C VAL A 282 0.48 -14.29 -13.63
N ILE A 283 1.28 -13.31 -13.21
CA ILE A 283 2.68 -13.15 -13.59
C ILE A 283 3.50 -13.34 -12.33
N HIS A 284 4.32 -14.38 -12.29
CA HIS A 284 5.18 -14.69 -11.15
C HIS A 284 6.63 -14.41 -11.49
N PHE A 285 7.21 -13.44 -10.78
CA PHE A 285 8.62 -13.09 -10.88
C PHE A 285 9.45 -13.88 -9.87
N GLU A 286 10.50 -14.52 -10.37
CA GLU A 286 11.48 -15.26 -9.57
C GLU A 286 12.86 -14.63 -9.72
N ILE A 287 13.69 -14.72 -8.68
CA ILE A 287 15.07 -14.26 -8.71
C ILE A 287 16.02 -15.40 -8.39
N ASN A 288 17.18 -15.37 -9.03
CA ASN A 288 18.29 -16.30 -8.78
C ASN A 288 18.84 -16.20 -7.34
N ASP A 289 18.95 -14.98 -6.79
CA ASP A 289 19.46 -14.76 -5.44
C ASP A 289 18.71 -13.62 -4.72
N VAL A 290 18.19 -13.92 -3.52
CA VAL A 290 17.46 -12.98 -2.66
C VAL A 290 18.34 -11.86 -2.13
N ASN A 291 19.65 -12.06 -2.01
CA ASN A 291 20.58 -11.03 -1.50
C ASN A 291 20.47 -9.73 -2.30
N PHE A 292 20.35 -9.82 -3.62
CA PHE A 292 20.19 -8.65 -4.50
C PHE A 292 18.88 -7.91 -4.25
N VAL A 293 17.82 -8.63 -3.89
CA VAL A 293 16.53 -8.04 -3.54
C VAL A 293 16.60 -7.35 -2.19
N GLU A 294 17.24 -7.97 -1.19
CA GLU A 294 17.49 -7.39 0.13
C GLU A 294 18.23 -6.04 0.00
N GLN A 295 19.32 -6.02 -0.77
CA GLN A 295 20.08 -4.79 -1.06
C GLN A 295 19.23 -3.75 -1.79
N SER A 296 18.48 -4.16 -2.81
CA SER A 296 17.60 -3.25 -3.57
C SER A 296 16.52 -2.62 -2.68
N VAL A 297 15.95 -3.38 -1.75
CA VAL A 297 14.95 -2.87 -0.79
C VAL A 297 15.59 -1.90 0.19
N ALA A 298 16.77 -2.22 0.72
CA ALA A 298 17.49 -1.34 1.65
C ALA A 298 17.82 0.03 1.02
N VAL A 299 18.41 0.03 -0.18
CA VAL A 299 18.74 1.27 -0.91
C VAL A 299 17.49 2.10 -1.18
N ARG A 300 16.40 1.46 -1.63
CA ARG A 300 15.13 2.15 -1.88
C ARG A 300 14.54 2.75 -0.60
N MET A 301 14.58 2.03 0.52
CA MET A 301 14.05 2.51 1.79
C MET A 301 14.82 3.73 2.29
N GLN A 302 16.16 3.71 2.21
CA GLN A 302 16.99 4.86 2.54
C GLN A 302 16.68 6.07 1.63
N GLY A 303 16.51 5.83 0.32
CA GLY A 303 16.11 6.87 -0.63
C GLY A 303 14.74 7.47 -0.31
N GLU A 304 13.77 6.64 0.07
CA GLU A 304 12.44 7.06 0.51
C GLU A 304 12.51 7.91 1.79
N MET A 305 13.28 7.48 2.80
CA MET A 305 13.49 8.24 4.04
C MET A 305 14.10 9.61 3.75
N ALA A 306 15.12 9.68 2.89
CA ALA A 306 15.76 10.94 2.51
C ALA A 306 14.81 11.86 1.72
N ALA A 307 14.05 11.31 0.77
CA ALA A 307 13.06 12.06 0.00
C ALA A 307 11.94 12.61 0.91
N GLY A 308 11.45 11.79 1.83
CA GLY A 308 10.40 12.17 2.79
C GLY A 308 10.87 13.24 3.78
N ALA A 309 12.08 13.11 4.33
CA ALA A 309 12.68 14.13 5.19
C ALA A 309 12.89 15.47 4.45
N SER A 310 13.29 15.42 3.18
CA SER A 310 13.42 16.60 2.33
C SER A 310 12.05 17.26 2.09
N ALA A 311 11.03 16.49 1.73
CA ALA A 311 9.67 16.99 1.53
C ALA A 311 9.10 17.63 2.81
N LEU A 312 9.35 17.00 3.97
CA LEU A 312 8.97 17.54 5.27
C LEU A 312 9.64 18.88 5.56
N ALA A 313 10.96 18.96 5.39
CA ALA A 313 11.72 20.19 5.64
C ALA A 313 11.23 21.36 4.76
N GLN A 314 10.90 21.09 3.49
CA GLN A 314 10.36 22.12 2.59
C GLN A 314 8.96 22.59 3.01
N LEU A 315 8.11 21.67 3.47
CA LEU A 315 6.78 21.98 4.01
C LEU A 315 6.85 22.87 5.26
N GLU A 316 7.83 22.63 6.14
CA GLU A 316 8.04 23.40 7.36
C GLU A 316 8.69 24.77 7.12
N ALA A 317 9.60 24.86 6.15
CA ALA A 317 10.27 26.11 5.80
C ALA A 317 9.31 27.15 5.19
N GLY A 318 8.26 26.72 4.50
CA GLY A 318 7.29 27.61 3.86
C GLY A 318 7.87 28.47 2.71
N GLU A 319 9.11 28.20 2.30
CA GLU A 319 9.86 28.98 1.28
C GLU A 319 9.54 28.53 -0.15
N THR A 320 9.08 27.30 -0.32
CA THR A 320 8.57 26.72 -1.57
C THR A 320 7.16 26.20 -1.37
N PRO A 321 6.31 26.13 -2.41
CA PRO A 321 5.02 25.44 -2.30
C PRO A 321 5.26 23.92 -2.29
N ALA A 322 5.96 23.41 -1.27
CA ALA A 322 5.94 22.00 -0.96
C ALA A 322 4.52 21.65 -0.53
N SER A 323 3.96 20.67 -1.20
CA SER A 323 2.60 20.22 -1.02
C SER A 323 2.61 18.92 -0.22
N SER A 324 1.51 18.59 0.45
CA SER A 324 1.34 17.25 1.00
C SER A 324 1.40 16.16 -0.09
N ALA A 325 1.28 16.52 -1.37
CA ALA A 325 1.51 15.61 -2.49
C ALA A 325 2.99 15.17 -2.57
N ASP A 326 3.95 16.02 -2.22
CA ASP A 326 5.38 15.65 -2.22
C ASP A 326 5.69 14.60 -1.13
N LEU A 327 5.00 14.67 0.03
CA LEU A 327 5.06 13.61 1.05
C LEU A 327 4.50 12.28 0.52
N VAL A 328 3.44 12.33 -0.29
CA VAL A 328 2.83 11.14 -0.90
C VAL A 328 3.76 10.54 -1.98
N GLU A 329 4.38 11.39 -2.80
CA GLU A 329 5.32 10.99 -3.86
C GLU A 329 6.62 10.40 -3.29
N ALA A 330 7.06 10.82 -2.11
CA ALA A 330 8.24 10.29 -1.45
C ALA A 330 8.13 8.79 -1.15
N ASN A 331 6.92 8.26 -0.91
CA ASN A 331 6.71 6.82 -0.67
C ASN A 331 7.02 6.00 -1.93
N ALA A 332 8.07 5.19 -1.86
CA ALA A 332 8.62 4.42 -2.97
C ALA A 332 8.31 2.91 -2.89
N GLY A 333 7.55 2.46 -1.90
CA GLY A 333 7.11 1.06 -1.84
C GLY A 333 6.29 0.67 -0.62
N GLY A 334 6.15 -0.64 -0.42
CA GLY A 334 5.49 -1.24 0.74
C GLY A 334 6.31 -1.16 2.05
N PRO A 335 5.79 -1.75 3.14
CA PRO A 335 6.35 -1.59 4.49
C PRO A 335 7.48 -2.57 4.83
N TYR A 336 7.74 -3.58 4.01
CA TYR A 336 8.67 -4.66 4.37
C TYR A 336 10.13 -4.26 4.19
N GLY A 337 10.93 -4.46 5.25
CA GLY A 337 12.38 -4.41 5.23
C GLY A 337 13.01 -5.67 4.61
N PRO A 338 14.34 -5.68 4.42
CA PRO A 338 15.07 -6.80 3.82
C PRO A 338 14.97 -8.11 4.64
N GLU A 339 14.91 -8.03 5.96
CA GLU A 339 14.99 -9.14 6.91
C GLU A 339 13.88 -10.18 6.78
N VAL A 340 12.70 -9.80 6.27
CA VAL A 340 11.56 -10.71 6.09
C VAL A 340 11.51 -11.38 4.70
N LEU A 341 12.36 -10.95 3.75
CA LEU A 341 12.20 -11.31 2.33
C LEU A 341 12.42 -12.79 2.03
N ARG A 342 13.29 -13.48 2.76
CA ARG A 342 13.51 -14.93 2.58
C ARG A 342 12.27 -15.75 2.93
N GLY A 343 11.67 -15.46 4.07
CA GLY A 343 10.40 -16.08 4.48
C GLY A 343 9.27 -15.75 3.51
N VAL A 344 9.24 -14.52 2.99
CA VAL A 344 8.29 -14.10 1.97
C VAL A 344 8.48 -14.90 0.67
N GLN A 345 9.72 -15.12 0.24
CA GLN A 345 10.01 -15.87 -0.98
C GLN A 345 9.55 -17.32 -0.86
N ALA A 346 9.92 -17.98 0.26
CA ALA A 346 9.55 -19.36 0.51
C ALA A 346 8.03 -19.54 0.46
N ALA A 347 7.28 -18.70 1.19
CA ALA A 347 5.81 -18.73 1.19
C ALA A 347 5.21 -18.41 -0.19
N SER A 348 5.78 -17.45 -0.92
CA SER A 348 5.31 -17.12 -2.28
C SER A 348 5.53 -18.27 -3.26
N ASN A 349 6.68 -18.95 -3.17
CA ASN A 349 6.99 -20.08 -4.03
C ASN A 349 6.06 -21.26 -3.72
N GLU A 350 5.81 -21.53 -2.44
CA GLU A 350 4.88 -22.59 -2.00
C GLU A 350 3.47 -22.37 -2.56
N VAL A 351 2.91 -21.18 -2.37
CA VAL A 351 1.58 -20.81 -2.92
C VAL A 351 1.57 -20.89 -4.44
N PHE A 352 2.62 -20.43 -5.12
CA PHE A 352 2.68 -20.51 -6.57
C PHE A 352 2.74 -21.97 -7.06
N GLN A 353 3.53 -22.83 -6.42
CA GLN A 353 3.60 -24.26 -6.74
C GLN A 353 2.28 -24.97 -6.50
N GLU A 354 1.57 -24.64 -5.42
CA GLU A 354 0.23 -25.17 -5.14
C GLU A 354 -0.75 -24.86 -6.28
N VAL A 355 -0.73 -23.63 -6.80
CA VAL A 355 -1.66 -23.19 -7.85
C VAL A 355 -1.22 -23.62 -9.25
N TRP A 356 0.09 -23.66 -9.51
CA TRP A 356 0.65 -24.05 -10.81
C TRP A 356 0.62 -25.57 -11.00
N GLY A 357 0.81 -26.32 -9.91
CA GLY A 357 0.90 -27.78 -9.87
C GLY A 357 2.16 -28.36 -10.51
N VAL A 358 2.32 -29.68 -10.37
CA VAL A 358 3.46 -30.44 -10.92
C VAL A 358 3.49 -30.28 -12.44
N ASP A 359 4.66 -29.90 -12.98
CA ASP A 359 4.91 -29.66 -14.40
C ASP A 359 4.00 -28.61 -15.08
N GLY A 360 3.37 -27.71 -14.30
CA GLY A 360 2.43 -26.71 -14.85
C GLY A 360 1.08 -27.25 -15.28
N LYS A 361 0.71 -28.43 -14.79
CA LYS A 361 -0.55 -29.10 -15.13
C LYS A 361 -1.64 -28.92 -14.08
N GLY A 362 -1.38 -28.26 -12.96
CA GLY A 362 -2.36 -28.04 -11.88
C GLY A 362 -3.10 -26.71 -11.93
N GLY A 363 -2.78 -25.84 -12.90
CA GLY A 363 -3.24 -24.45 -13.04
C GLY A 363 -4.66 -24.13 -12.56
N ARG A 364 -4.85 -22.92 -12.00
CA ARG A 364 -6.17 -22.44 -11.57
C ARG A 364 -7.13 -22.36 -12.76
N PRO A 365 -8.32 -22.99 -12.70
CA PRO A 365 -9.29 -22.94 -13.79
C PRO A 365 -9.63 -21.51 -14.23
N GLY A 366 -9.56 -21.25 -15.53
CA GLY A 366 -9.86 -19.92 -16.11
C GLY A 366 -8.73 -18.89 -16.01
N TRP A 367 -7.56 -19.28 -15.49
CA TRP A 367 -6.38 -18.42 -15.41
C TRP A 367 -5.31 -18.82 -16.42
N GLN A 368 -4.71 -17.82 -17.04
CA GLN A 368 -3.39 -17.94 -17.65
C GLN A 368 -2.33 -17.69 -16.58
N MET A 369 -1.19 -18.34 -16.76
CA MET A 369 -0.13 -18.30 -15.77
C MET A 369 1.20 -18.09 -16.50
N ALA A 370 1.97 -17.10 -16.07
CA ALA A 370 3.27 -16.74 -16.63
C ALA A 370 4.33 -16.77 -15.53
N ARG A 371 5.48 -17.38 -15.82
CA ARG A 371 6.63 -17.40 -14.92
C ARG A 371 7.79 -16.67 -15.60
N ILE A 372 8.31 -15.65 -14.92
CA ILE A 372 9.36 -14.75 -15.42
C ILE A 372 10.55 -14.83 -14.48
N GLN A 373 11.72 -15.14 -15.03
CA GLN A 373 12.96 -15.25 -14.27
C GLN A 373 13.77 -13.97 -14.39
N VAL A 374 14.15 -13.42 -13.26
CA VAL A 374 15.08 -12.29 -13.12
C VAL A 374 16.42 -12.85 -12.69
N THR A 375 17.46 -12.51 -13.44
CA THR A 375 18.84 -12.81 -13.09
C THR A 375 19.52 -11.53 -12.65
N ALA A 376 19.71 -11.38 -11.35
CA ALA A 376 20.52 -10.32 -10.79
C ALA A 376 22.00 -10.73 -10.78
N ARG A 377 22.86 -9.74 -11.01
CA ARG A 377 24.32 -9.88 -11.09
C ARG A 377 24.96 -8.76 -10.27
N GLU A 378 26.12 -9.06 -9.69
CA GLU A 378 26.96 -8.08 -9.01
C GLU A 378 27.67 -7.20 -10.06
N ASP A 379 28.30 -7.86 -11.03
CA ASP A 379 28.96 -7.23 -12.17
C ASP A 379 28.05 -7.30 -13.41
N GLY A 380 27.38 -6.19 -13.70
CA GLY A 380 26.63 -5.99 -14.94
C GLY A 380 25.11 -5.90 -14.78
N ASP A 381 24.41 -5.81 -15.90
CA ASP A 381 22.98 -5.58 -15.91
C ASP A 381 22.19 -6.81 -15.45
N TRP A 382 21.14 -6.55 -14.68
CA TRP A 382 20.13 -7.55 -14.41
C TRP A 382 19.43 -7.93 -15.72
N THR A 383 19.11 -9.20 -15.91
CA THR A 383 18.38 -9.68 -17.09
C THR A 383 17.07 -10.36 -16.70
N VAL A 384 16.18 -10.46 -17.67
CA VAL A 384 14.86 -11.07 -17.53
C VAL A 384 14.59 -12.02 -18.69
N LYS A 385 13.93 -13.15 -18.41
CA LYS A 385 13.47 -14.09 -19.44
C LYS A 385 12.20 -14.82 -19.02
N ALA A 386 11.47 -15.37 -20.00
CA ALA A 386 10.41 -16.32 -19.72
C ALA A 386 11.02 -17.62 -19.14
N HIS A 387 10.34 -18.26 -18.19
CA HIS A 387 10.83 -19.52 -17.63
C HIS A 387 10.92 -20.60 -18.71
N GLY A 388 12.10 -21.24 -18.82
CA GLY A 388 12.37 -22.24 -19.86
C GLY A 388 12.81 -21.66 -21.21
N SER A 389 12.91 -20.33 -21.32
CA SER A 389 13.46 -19.65 -22.49
C SER A 389 14.99 -19.50 -22.43
N ASP A 390 15.61 -19.43 -23.61
CA ASP A 390 17.00 -19.03 -23.82
C ASP A 390 17.15 -17.53 -24.16
N THR A 391 16.03 -16.81 -24.39
CA THR A 391 16.04 -15.39 -24.75
C THR A 391 16.09 -14.51 -23.51
N GLU A 392 17.21 -13.81 -23.30
CA GLU A 392 17.39 -12.85 -22.22
C GLU A 392 17.24 -11.40 -22.69
N HIS A 393 16.64 -10.58 -21.83
CA HIS A 393 16.49 -9.14 -22.02
C HIS A 393 17.13 -8.37 -20.86
N ALA A 394 17.99 -7.40 -21.17
CA ALA A 394 18.51 -6.47 -20.17
C ALA A 394 17.48 -5.37 -19.87
N PHE A 395 17.51 -4.84 -18.64
CA PHE A 395 16.76 -3.63 -18.32
C PHE A 395 17.31 -2.42 -19.08
N SER A 396 16.41 -1.50 -19.46
CA SER A 396 16.85 -0.23 -20.05
C SER A 396 17.63 0.58 -18.99
N PRO A 397 18.70 1.31 -19.39
CA PRO A 397 19.36 2.26 -18.48
C PRO A 397 18.32 3.23 -17.91
N ARG A 398 18.28 3.37 -16.59
CA ARG A 398 17.40 4.35 -15.96
C ARG A 398 18.11 5.71 -15.88
N PRO A 399 17.42 6.81 -16.21
CA PRO A 399 17.97 8.15 -16.06
C PRO A 399 18.23 8.51 -14.59
#